data_AF-A0A0L6WHS3-F1
#
_entry.id   AF-A0A0L6WHS3-F1
#
_cell.length_a   1.000
_cell.length_b   1.000
_cell.length_c   1.000
_cell.angle_alpha   90.00
_cell.angle_beta   90.00
_cell.angle_gamma   90.00
#
_symmetry.space_group_name_H-M   'P 1'
#
loop_
_entity.id
_entity.type
_entity.pdbx_description
1 polymer ?
#
loop_
_entity_poly.entity_id
_entity_poly.type
_entity_poly.pdbx_seq_one_letter_code
_entity_poly.pdbx_strand_id
1 'polypeptide(L)'
;NSFRVAISKNMKQRGIHDVFHSALLRIHKPNDDRLFPGRLDEQIVEPELNEWAAECIVAHHGAQTKAMFEVLWKAGDRSWMTYEQVKELNLLEPYLELLGYEKIEELIDVGTGKPPLDDPQIILGLVNFQMYIGARQV
;
A
#
# COMPACT_ATOMS: atom_id res chain seq x y z
N ASN A 1 34.21 6.23 25.05
CA ASN A 1 34.03 4.76 25.11
C ASN A 1 32.90 4.33 24.19
N SER A 2 33.24 3.76 23.05
CA SER A 2 32.30 3.23 22.05
C SER A 2 32.43 1.71 21.98
N PHE A 3 31.36 1.03 21.60
CA PHE A 3 31.31 -0.41 21.46
C PHE A 3 30.51 -0.78 20.20
N ARG A 4 30.95 -1.80 19.47
CA ARG A 4 30.28 -2.25 18.25
C ARG A 4 29.43 -3.48 18.49
N VAL A 5 28.19 -3.45 18.02
CA VAL A 5 27.24 -4.56 18.10
C VAL A 5 26.93 -5.05 16.70
N ALA A 6 26.86 -6.36 16.50
CA ALA A 6 26.40 -6.90 15.23
C ALA A 6 24.90 -6.59 15.05
N ILE A 7 24.58 -5.83 14.01
CA ILE A 7 23.20 -5.52 13.59
C ILE A 7 22.96 -6.04 12.17
N SER A 8 21.70 -6.27 11.82
CA SER A 8 21.31 -6.80 10.52
C SER A 8 21.61 -5.82 9.37
N LYS A 9 21.61 -6.31 8.14
CA LYS A 9 21.78 -5.48 6.94
C LYS A 9 20.65 -4.47 6.77
N ASN A 10 19.41 -4.86 7.08
CA ASN A 10 18.24 -4.00 6.98
C ASN A 10 18.36 -2.80 7.93
N MET A 11 18.76 -3.03 9.19
CA MET A 11 19.01 -1.95 10.16
C MET A 11 20.09 -0.97 9.66
N LYS A 12 21.17 -1.47 9.04
CA LYS A 12 22.22 -0.62 8.47
C LYS A 12 21.73 0.22 7.29
N GLN A 13 20.93 -0.36 6.40
CA GLN A 13 20.35 0.34 5.24
C GLN A 13 19.46 1.50 5.68
N ARG A 14 18.80 1.38 6.85
CA ARG A 14 17.96 2.42 7.44
C ARG A 14 18.72 3.45 8.28
N GLY A 15 20.06 3.43 8.22
CA GLY A 15 20.90 4.42 8.89
C GLY A 15 21.15 4.14 10.38
N ILE A 16 20.81 2.95 10.89
CA ILE A 16 21.17 2.56 12.26
C ILE A 16 22.67 2.23 12.28
N HIS A 17 23.41 2.96 13.11
CA HIS A 17 24.83 2.71 13.30
C HIS A 17 25.06 1.54 14.25
N ASP A 18 26.07 0.73 13.93
CA ASP A 18 26.47 -0.43 14.73
C ASP A 18 27.34 -0.05 15.95
N VAL A 19 27.55 1.26 16.19
CA VAL A 19 28.39 1.81 17.26
C VAL A 19 27.51 2.45 18.33
N PHE A 20 27.60 1.95 19.55
CA PHE A 20 26.85 2.46 20.71
C PHE A 20 27.80 2.94 21.81
N HIS A 21 27.31 3.84 22.66
CA HIS A 21 28.06 4.25 23.85
C HIS A 21 28.09 3.12 24.87
N SER A 22 29.28 2.70 25.31
CA SER A 22 29.43 1.49 26.13
C SER A 22 28.68 1.54 27.47
N ALA A 23 28.49 2.74 28.03
CA ALA A 23 27.75 2.91 29.30
C ALA A 23 26.23 2.72 29.17
N LEU A 24 25.69 2.70 27.94
CA LEU A 24 24.27 2.49 27.68
C LEU A 24 23.93 1.03 27.37
N LEU A 25 24.95 0.16 27.24
CA LEU A 25 24.73 -1.25 26.99
C LEU A 25 24.16 -1.94 28.23
N ARG A 26 23.21 -2.84 27.99
CA ARG A 26 22.59 -3.68 29.01
C ARG A 26 22.85 -5.15 28.70
N ILE A 27 22.77 -6.00 29.72
CA ILE A 27 22.89 -7.45 29.56
C ILE A 27 21.77 -7.93 28.63
N HIS A 28 22.14 -8.71 27.62
CA HIS A 28 21.18 -9.28 26.69
C HIS A 28 20.28 -10.30 27.41
N LYS A 29 18.96 -10.07 27.34
CA LYS A 29 17.95 -11.04 27.76
C LYS A 29 17.41 -11.71 26.49
N PRO A 30 17.53 -13.04 26.34
CA PRO A 30 16.99 -13.74 25.18
C PRO A 30 15.48 -13.55 25.07
N ASN A 31 14.98 -13.59 23.84
CA ASN A 31 13.55 -13.50 23.56
C ASN A 31 12.79 -14.71 24.12
N ASP A 32 11.55 -14.51 24.56
CA ASP A 32 10.63 -15.62 24.81
C ASP A 32 9.82 -15.85 23.53
N ASP A 33 10.26 -16.81 22.72
CA ASP A 33 9.64 -17.10 21.42
C ASP A 33 8.23 -17.69 21.54
N ARG A 34 7.82 -18.16 22.73
CA ARG A 34 6.44 -18.61 22.97
C ARG A 34 5.47 -17.43 23.11
N LEU A 35 5.95 -16.33 23.69
CA LEU A 35 5.16 -15.10 23.88
C LEU A 35 5.31 -14.12 22.72
N PHE A 36 6.45 -14.15 22.03
CA PHE A 36 6.79 -13.23 20.93
C PHE A 36 7.35 -13.99 19.72
N PRO A 37 6.52 -14.80 19.03
CA PRO A 37 6.93 -15.49 17.81
C PRO A 37 7.17 -14.50 16.67
N GLY A 38 8.17 -14.76 15.81
CA GLY A 38 8.37 -13.97 14.58
C GLY A 38 8.86 -12.54 14.82
N ARG A 39 9.97 -12.37 15.54
CA ARG A 39 10.70 -11.09 15.58
C ARG A 39 11.81 -11.04 14.53
N LEU A 40 11.42 -11.21 13.27
CA LEU A 40 12.28 -10.78 12.17
C LEU A 40 12.19 -9.26 12.05
N ASP A 41 13.29 -8.60 11.69
CA ASP A 41 13.32 -7.14 11.50
C ASP A 41 12.24 -6.69 10.50
N GLU A 42 11.93 -7.55 9.53
CA GLU A 42 10.88 -7.41 8.50
C GLU A 42 9.45 -7.37 9.07
N GLN A 43 9.23 -7.92 10.28
CA GLN A 43 7.90 -8.00 10.91
C GLN A 43 7.64 -6.89 11.92
N ILE A 44 8.70 -6.25 12.43
CA ILE A 44 8.63 -5.13 13.40
C ILE A 44 8.52 -3.79 12.64
N VAL A 45 9.07 -3.77 11.44
CA VAL A 45 8.91 -2.71 10.48
C VAL A 45 7.54 -2.87 9.83
N GLU A 46 6.71 -1.82 9.84
CA GLU A 46 5.48 -1.80 9.04
C GLU A 46 5.80 -2.29 7.63
N PRO A 47 5.08 -3.29 7.09
CA PRO A 47 5.32 -3.71 5.73
C PRO A 47 5.18 -2.45 4.88
N GLU A 48 6.23 -2.13 4.12
CA GLU A 48 6.08 -1.20 2.99
C GLU A 48 4.82 -1.65 2.28
N LEU A 49 3.78 -0.81 2.29
CA LEU A 49 2.47 -1.17 1.74
C LEU A 49 2.74 -1.70 0.34
N ASN A 50 2.56 -3.01 0.21
CA ASN A 50 3.25 -3.83 -0.76
C ASN A 50 2.99 -3.30 -2.19
N GLU A 51 3.98 -2.60 -2.76
CA GLU A 51 4.19 -2.56 -4.22
C GLU A 51 4.22 -4.00 -4.80
N TRP A 52 4.49 -5.01 -3.96
CA TRP A 52 4.54 -6.41 -4.38
C TRP A 52 3.22 -7.19 -4.34
N ALA A 53 2.11 -6.66 -3.82
CA ALA A 53 0.87 -7.43 -3.66
C ALA A 53 -0.14 -7.16 -4.78
N ALA A 54 -0.16 -5.94 -5.30
CA ALA A 54 -1.01 -5.60 -6.44
C ALA A 54 -0.32 -5.98 -7.76
N GLU A 55 -1.10 -6.46 -8.72
CA GLU A 55 -0.62 -6.92 -10.02
C GLU A 55 -0.84 -5.87 -11.10
N CYS A 56 -2.09 -5.43 -11.30
CA CYS A 56 -2.44 -4.38 -12.25
C CYS A 56 -3.84 -3.81 -12.00
N ILE A 57 -4.15 -2.70 -12.66
CA ILE A 57 -5.51 -2.19 -12.81
C ILE A 57 -6.15 -2.90 -14.01
N VAL A 58 -7.35 -3.47 -13.81
CA VAL A 58 -8.08 -4.19 -14.86
C VAL A 58 -9.25 -3.40 -15.44
N ALA A 59 -9.79 -2.46 -14.67
CA ALA A 59 -10.88 -1.59 -15.09
C ALA A 59 -10.90 -0.31 -14.27
N HIS A 60 -11.58 0.72 -14.79
CA HIS A 60 -11.91 1.91 -14.03
C HIS A 60 -13.41 2.25 -14.16
N HIS A 61 -13.88 3.12 -13.27
CA HIS A 61 -15.20 3.71 -13.32
C HIS A 61 -15.13 5.20 -12.97
N GLY A 62 -15.78 6.05 -13.77
CA GLY A 62 -15.72 7.50 -13.62
C GLY A 62 -14.48 8.09 -14.27
N ALA A 63 -14.24 9.38 -14.06
CA ALA A 63 -13.23 10.15 -14.78
C ALA A 63 -12.26 10.87 -13.84
N GLN A 64 -11.04 11.08 -14.33
CA GLN A 64 -9.98 11.84 -13.67
C GLN A 64 -9.73 11.41 -12.23
N THR A 65 -9.43 12.34 -11.32
CA THR A 65 -9.16 12.05 -9.90
C THR A 65 -10.39 11.57 -9.11
N LYS A 66 -11.57 11.59 -9.73
CA LYS A 66 -12.81 11.01 -9.19
C LYS A 66 -13.04 9.59 -9.68
N ALA A 67 -12.18 9.07 -10.56
CA ALA A 67 -12.26 7.70 -11.00
C ALA A 67 -11.92 6.73 -9.87
N MET A 68 -12.58 5.58 -9.93
CA MET A 68 -12.23 4.41 -9.16
C MET A 68 -11.61 3.36 -10.06
N PHE A 69 -10.83 2.47 -9.47
CA PHE A 69 -10.06 1.47 -10.19
C PHE A 69 -10.26 0.09 -9.56
N GLU A 70 -10.53 -0.90 -10.40
CA GLU A 70 -10.53 -2.31 -10.03
C GLU A 70 -9.09 -2.81 -10.12
N VAL A 71 -8.51 -3.15 -8.97
CA VAL A 71 -7.15 -3.67 -8.85
C VAL A 71 -7.19 -5.19 -8.73
N LEU A 72 -6.41 -5.87 -9.56
CA LEU A 72 -6.11 -7.28 -9.44
C LEU A 72 -4.92 -7.46 -8.50
N TRP A 73 -5.06 -8.31 -7.49
CA TRP A 73 -3.99 -8.70 -6.60
C TRP A 73 -3.30 -9.96 -7.12
N LYS A 74 -2.01 -10.14 -6.82
CA LYS A 74 -1.28 -11.36 -7.19
C LYS A 74 -1.85 -12.63 -6.54
N ALA A 75 -2.62 -12.48 -5.46
CA ALA A 75 -3.37 -13.56 -4.82
C ALA A 75 -4.61 -14.01 -5.64
N GLY A 76 -4.97 -13.28 -6.70
CA GLY A 76 -6.13 -13.51 -7.55
C GLY A 76 -7.39 -12.75 -7.12
N ASP A 77 -7.39 -12.15 -5.92
CA ASP A 77 -8.47 -11.31 -5.44
C ASP A 77 -8.59 -10.01 -6.25
N ARG A 78 -9.75 -9.36 -6.16
CA ARG A 78 -9.99 -8.05 -6.78
C ARG A 78 -10.64 -7.11 -5.79
N SER A 79 -10.22 -5.85 -5.80
CA SER A 79 -10.82 -4.81 -4.99
C SER A 79 -10.94 -3.50 -5.74
N TRP A 80 -11.94 -2.72 -5.39
CA TRP A 80 -12.13 -1.36 -5.91
C TRP A 80 -11.43 -0.35 -5.01
N MET A 81 -10.68 0.56 -5.61
CA MET A 81 -9.86 1.56 -4.92
C MET A 81 -10.04 2.94 -5.54
N THR A 82 -9.77 3.99 -4.77
CA THR A 82 -9.78 5.38 -5.25
C THR A 82 -8.48 5.72 -5.98
N TYR A 83 -8.49 6.84 -6.73
CA TYR A 83 -7.28 7.42 -7.31
C TYR A 83 -6.15 7.60 -6.27
N GLU A 84 -6.44 8.12 -5.08
CA GLU A 84 -5.43 8.37 -4.04
C GLU A 84 -4.76 7.06 -3.59
N GLN A 85 -5.56 6.02 -3.37
CA GLN A 85 -5.06 4.71 -2.94
C GLN A 85 -4.22 4.03 -4.03
N VAL A 86 -4.66 4.10 -5.29
CA VAL A 86 -3.93 3.47 -6.42
C VAL A 86 -2.66 4.23 -6.78
N LYS A 87 -2.64 5.54 -6.54
CA LYS A 87 -1.43 6.37 -6.70
C LYS A 87 -0.32 5.91 -5.76
N GLU A 88 -0.65 5.45 -4.56
CA GLU A 88 0.34 4.89 -3.61
C GLU A 88 0.87 3.51 -4.04
N LEU A 89 0.16 2.80 -4.93
CA LEU A 89 0.56 1.48 -5.43
C LEU A 89 1.40 1.53 -6.71
N ASN A 90 1.67 2.71 -7.27
CA ASN A 90 2.43 2.90 -8.52
C ASN A 90 1.87 2.10 -9.73
N LEU A 91 0.56 1.82 -9.75
CA LEU A 91 -0.10 1.09 -10.84
C LEU A 91 -0.73 2.00 -11.90
N LEU A 92 -0.79 3.30 -11.64
CA LEU A 92 -1.57 4.22 -12.46
C LEU A 92 -0.91 4.52 -13.80
N GLU A 93 0.40 4.77 -13.80
CA GLU A 93 1.18 5.05 -15.02
C GLU A 93 1.02 3.95 -16.08
N PRO A 94 1.29 2.66 -15.79
CA PRO A 94 1.16 1.61 -16.81
C PRO A 94 -0.28 1.42 -17.30
N TYR A 95 -1.27 1.72 -16.47
CA TYR A 95 -2.67 1.65 -16.88
C TYR A 95 -3.06 2.78 -17.83
N LEU A 96 -2.67 4.02 -17.51
CA LEU A 96 -2.93 5.18 -18.37
C LEU A 96 -2.21 5.05 -19.71
N GLU A 97 -0.95 4.58 -19.71
CA GLU A 97 -0.18 4.34 -20.93
C GLU A 97 -0.89 3.35 -21.86
N LEU A 98 -1.51 2.30 -21.31
CA LEU A 98 -2.29 1.32 -22.09
C LEU A 98 -3.54 1.94 -22.74
N LEU A 99 -4.11 2.98 -22.12
CA LEU A 99 -5.22 3.75 -22.68
C LEU A 99 -4.75 4.89 -23.60
N GLY A 100 -3.45 5.13 -23.72
CA GLY A 100 -2.87 6.21 -24.50
C GLY A 100 -2.91 7.58 -23.79
N TYR A 101 -3.02 7.58 -22.46
CA TYR A 101 -3.02 8.77 -21.63
C TYR A 101 -1.67 8.92 -20.90
N GLU A 102 -1.18 10.15 -20.78
CA GLU A 102 0.01 10.44 -19.98
C GLU A 102 -0.36 10.83 -18.54
N LYS A 103 -1.57 11.37 -18.34
CA LYS A 103 -1.98 11.93 -17.06
C LYS A 103 -3.42 11.58 -16.72
N ILE A 104 -3.72 11.57 -15.42
CA ILE A 104 -5.05 11.25 -14.92
C ILE A 104 -6.11 12.24 -15.41
N GLU A 105 -5.75 13.50 -15.68
CA GLU A 105 -6.69 14.52 -16.18
C GLU A 105 -7.25 14.18 -17.58
N GLU A 106 -6.57 13.31 -18.32
CA GLU A 106 -6.95 12.87 -19.67
C GLU A 106 -7.93 11.68 -19.66
N LEU A 107 -8.10 11.04 -18.49
CA LEU A 107 -9.07 9.96 -18.28
C LEU A 107 -10.50 10.52 -18.24
N ILE A 108 -11.09 10.70 -19.41
CA ILE A 108 -12.43 11.30 -19.60
C ILE A 108 -13.53 10.27 -19.87
N ASP A 109 -13.16 9.04 -20.21
CA ASP A 109 -14.11 7.96 -20.36
C ASP A 109 -14.61 7.49 -19.00
N VAL A 110 -15.85 7.00 -18.96
CA VAL A 110 -16.47 6.51 -17.71
C VAL A 110 -15.91 5.14 -17.33
N GLY A 111 -15.12 4.51 -18.21
CA GLY A 111 -14.65 3.15 -18.05
C GLY A 111 -15.76 2.10 -18.13
N THR A 112 -15.36 0.84 -18.20
CA THR A 112 -16.30 -0.30 -18.29
C THR A 112 -16.63 -0.93 -16.94
N GLY A 113 -15.92 -0.53 -15.88
CA GLY A 113 -16.06 -1.16 -14.58
C GLY A 113 -17.30 -0.68 -13.83
N LYS A 114 -17.76 -1.51 -12.90
CA LYS A 114 -18.94 -1.26 -12.07
C LYS A 114 -18.58 -1.49 -10.61
N PRO A 115 -18.24 -0.44 -9.86
CA PRO A 115 -17.92 -0.59 -8.45
C PRO A 115 -19.15 -1.07 -7.67
N PRO A 116 -18.99 -2.00 -6.71
CA PRO A 116 -20.09 -2.44 -5.87
C PRO A 116 -20.59 -1.29 -5.00
N LEU A 117 -21.92 -1.12 -4.93
CA LEU A 117 -22.56 -0.03 -4.19
C LEU A 117 -22.58 -0.26 -2.66
N ASP A 118 -22.45 -1.52 -2.22
CA ASP A 118 -22.71 -1.96 -0.83
C ASP A 118 -21.57 -2.83 -0.25
N ASP A 119 -20.32 -2.68 -0.70
CA ASP A 119 -19.21 -3.52 -0.20
C ASP A 119 -18.60 -2.99 1.12
N PRO A 120 -18.69 -3.76 2.23
CA PRO A 120 -18.17 -3.35 3.53
C PRO A 120 -16.64 -3.29 3.62
N GLN A 121 -15.89 -4.01 2.77
CA GLN A 121 -14.42 -3.96 2.78
C GLN A 121 -13.88 -2.60 2.33
N ILE A 122 -14.73 -1.82 1.65
CA ILE A 122 -14.34 -0.49 1.18
C ILE A 122 -14.75 0.62 2.16
N ILE A 123 -15.61 0.30 3.12
CA ILE A 123 -16.01 1.19 4.23
C ILE A 123 -14.92 1.27 5.31
N LEU A 124 -13.99 0.31 5.36
CA LEU A 124 -12.96 0.23 6.39
C LEU A 124 -11.86 1.31 6.25
N GLY A 125 -11.81 2.02 5.12
CA GLY A 125 -10.85 3.10 4.84
C GLY A 125 -11.50 4.45 4.59
N LEU A 126 -12.43 4.92 5.44
CA LEU A 126 -12.89 6.32 5.53
C LEU A 126 -13.19 7.07 4.19
N VAL A 127 -13.68 6.41 3.15
CA VAL A 127 -14.16 7.10 1.93
C VAL A 127 -15.60 6.68 1.62
N ASN A 128 -16.54 7.61 1.77
CA ASN A 128 -17.93 7.38 1.40
C ASN A 128 -18.08 7.44 -0.13
N PHE A 129 -18.37 6.30 -0.75
CA PHE A 129 -18.43 6.19 -2.20
C PHE A 129 -19.50 7.02 -2.88
N GLN A 130 -20.59 7.33 -2.19
CA GLN A 130 -21.69 8.11 -2.77
C GLN A 130 -21.20 9.45 -3.37
N MET A 131 -20.06 9.99 -2.91
CA MET A 131 -19.45 11.20 -3.46
C MET A 131 -18.80 11.03 -4.85
N TYR A 132 -18.42 9.81 -5.24
CA TYR A 132 -17.68 9.50 -6.46
C TYR A 132 -18.55 8.92 -7.58
N ILE A 133 -19.66 8.26 -7.21
CA ILE A 133 -20.55 7.58 -8.17
C ILE A 133 -21.54 8.55 -8.86
N GLY A 134 -21.56 9.82 -8.45
CA GLY A 134 -22.53 10.80 -8.91
C GLY A 134 -23.95 10.45 -8.40
N ALA A 135 -24.63 11.44 -7.82
CA ALA A 135 -26.02 11.24 -7.42
C ALA A 135 -26.86 10.84 -8.64
N ARG A 136 -27.34 9.59 -8.67
CA ARG A 136 -28.44 9.22 -9.57
C ARG A 136 -29.61 10.12 -9.21
N GLN A 137 -29.96 11.02 -10.13
CA GLN A 137 -31.23 11.71 -10.11
C GLN A 137 -32.34 10.64 -10.09
N VAL A 138 -33.16 10.69 -9.05
CA VAL A 138 -34.50 10.11 -9.03
C VAL A 138 -35.40 10.89 -9.99
#